data_AF-A0A2Z6N0Y4-F1
#
_entry.id   AF-A0A2Z6N0Y4-F1
#
_cell.length_a   1.000
_cell.length_b   1.000
_cell.length_c   1.000
_cell.angle_alpha   90.00
_cell.angle_beta   90.00
_cell.angle_gamma   90.00
#
_symmetry.space_group_name_H-M   'P 1'
#
loop_
_entity.id
_entity.type
_entity.pdbx_description
1 polymer ?
#
loop_
_entity_poly.entity_id
_entity_poly.type
_entity_poly.pdbx_seq_one_letter_code
_entity_poly.pdbx_strand_id
1 'polypeptide(L)'
;MQNRSSYGKSMVKCPDGKVPIYNKTERHQIITNSSSKLQIDDFQQYSQSAPGYHTVALDTTQTTIFHGAHAAISGYGLSVEGNQHSISSIWIESGPPTELNSIKVGVGDRFTGHWWLIIQLIEPIYVGYWPKELFNHLSRGASSIRFAGQTYSPPNKDSPPMGSGRLPKEKFRNSAFMAILEIIDSEYNEVAVKDRDMKQYTDTHSECYDLAYDGYQGPRFKQAFLYGGPGGKNCGI
;
A
#
# COMPACT_ATOMS: atom_id res chain seq x y z
N MET A 1 24.91 13.06 -46.23
CA MET A 1 23.47 13.06 -45.87
C MET A 1 23.32 12.32 -44.54
N GLN A 2 22.68 13.04 -43.59
CA GLN A 2 22.06 12.63 -42.32
C GLN A 2 22.93 12.06 -41.17
N ASN A 3 23.27 13.00 -40.27
CA ASN A 3 23.40 12.87 -38.81
C ASN A 3 22.35 11.94 -38.18
N ARG A 4 22.78 11.01 -37.33
CA ARG A 4 21.96 10.48 -36.24
C ARG A 4 22.53 10.96 -34.90
N SER A 5 21.92 12.01 -34.38
CA SER A 5 22.09 12.46 -33.00
C SER A 5 21.61 11.33 -32.06
N SER A 6 22.55 10.70 -31.38
CA SER A 6 22.28 9.82 -30.24
C SER A 6 21.84 10.71 -29.08
N TYR A 7 20.51 10.83 -28.89
CA TYR A 7 19.92 11.41 -27.69
C TYR A 7 20.47 10.70 -26.45
N GLY A 8 21.35 11.38 -25.71
CA GLY A 8 21.84 10.91 -24.43
C GLY A 8 20.70 10.82 -23.43
N LYS A 9 20.36 9.60 -22.99
CA LYS A 9 19.62 9.40 -21.74
C LYS A 9 20.47 10.00 -20.62
N SER A 10 20.06 11.13 -20.05
CA SER A 10 20.62 11.61 -18.81
C SER A 10 20.35 10.55 -17.74
N MET A 11 21.39 9.83 -17.32
CA MET A 11 21.32 9.06 -16.08
C MET A 11 21.13 10.07 -14.95
N VAL A 12 19.89 10.21 -14.46
CA VAL A 12 19.63 10.92 -13.22
C VAL A 12 20.35 10.14 -12.12
N LYS A 13 21.47 10.67 -11.63
CA LYS A 13 22.23 10.05 -10.55
C LYS A 13 21.35 10.05 -9.28
N CYS A 14 21.28 8.90 -8.62
CA CYS A 14 20.65 8.78 -7.32
C CYS A 14 21.34 9.76 -6.34
N PRO A 15 20.61 10.62 -5.61
CA PRO A 15 21.20 11.50 -4.62
C PRO A 15 21.96 10.71 -3.54
N ASP A 16 23.04 11.28 -3.01
CA ASP A 16 23.86 10.63 -1.98
C ASP A 16 22.99 10.24 -0.76
N GLY A 17 23.16 9.00 -0.28
CA GLY A 17 22.38 8.44 0.82
C GLY A 17 21.03 7.83 0.44
N LYS A 18 20.69 7.73 -0.85
CA LYS A 18 19.47 7.08 -1.33
C LYS A 18 19.80 5.74 -2.03
N VAL A 19 18.86 4.80 -1.97
CA VAL A 19 18.98 3.51 -2.65
C VAL A 19 18.28 3.60 -4.02
N PRO A 20 18.98 3.31 -5.14
CA PRO A 20 18.36 3.25 -6.45
C PRO A 20 17.44 2.03 -6.56
N ILE A 21 16.19 2.25 -6.95
CA ILE A 21 15.21 1.18 -7.19
C ILE A 21 15.05 1.02 -8.70
N TYR A 22 15.32 -0.18 -9.21
CA TYR A 22 15.32 -0.49 -10.64
C TYR A 22 13.90 -0.48 -11.22
N ASN A 23 13.70 0.32 -12.27
CA ASN A 23 12.45 0.38 -13.03
C ASN A 23 12.31 -0.87 -13.93
N LYS A 24 11.20 -1.59 -13.81
CA LYS A 24 10.96 -2.89 -14.48
C LYS A 24 10.19 -2.71 -15.80
N THR A 25 10.59 -1.75 -16.63
CA THR A 25 9.89 -1.45 -17.90
C THR A 25 10.24 -2.40 -19.04
N GLU A 26 11.31 -3.18 -18.93
CA GLU A 26 11.68 -4.19 -19.93
C GLU A 26 11.65 -5.60 -19.33
N ARG A 27 10.94 -6.51 -19.99
CA ARG A 27 10.96 -7.96 -19.71
C ARG A 27 12.35 -8.52 -20.01
N HIS A 28 13.30 -8.30 -19.12
CA HIS A 28 14.50 -9.12 -19.07
C HIS A 28 14.21 -10.31 -18.16
N GLN A 29 14.21 -11.49 -18.78
CA GLN A 29 14.20 -12.77 -18.06
C GLN A 29 15.39 -12.76 -17.10
N ILE A 30 15.08 -12.68 -15.80
CA ILE A 30 16.09 -12.85 -14.78
C ILE A 30 16.52 -14.32 -14.86
N ILE A 31 17.71 -14.59 -15.39
CA ILE A 31 18.42 -15.83 -15.10
C ILE A 31 18.87 -15.70 -13.64
N THR A 32 17.99 -16.07 -12.72
CA THR A 32 18.38 -16.41 -11.35
C THR A 32 18.44 -17.92 -11.28
N ASN A 33 19.66 -18.44 -11.10
CA ASN A 33 19.92 -19.82 -10.65
C ASN A 33 19.52 -20.00 -9.17
N SER A 34 18.38 -19.46 -8.78
CA SER A 34 17.73 -19.65 -7.49
C SER A 34 16.26 -19.94 -7.77
N SER A 35 15.82 -21.13 -7.40
CA SER A 35 14.51 -21.73 -7.64
C SER A 35 13.30 -20.99 -7.02
N SER A 36 13.47 -19.80 -6.46
CA SER A 36 12.39 -18.94 -6.00
C SER A 36 12.01 -17.94 -7.08
N LYS A 37 11.08 -18.31 -7.97
CA LYS A 37 10.36 -17.37 -8.82
C LYS A 37 9.69 -16.31 -7.92
N LEU A 38 10.28 -15.12 -7.85
CA LEU A 38 9.64 -13.93 -7.29
C LEU A 38 8.48 -13.52 -8.22
N GLN A 39 7.37 -14.25 -8.14
CA GLN A 39 6.06 -13.75 -8.54
C GLN A 39 5.59 -12.81 -7.43
N ILE A 40 6.06 -11.56 -7.53
CA ILE A 40 5.26 -10.40 -7.10
C ILE A 40 4.30 -10.19 -8.26
N ASP A 41 3.36 -11.11 -8.44
CA ASP A 41 2.26 -10.92 -9.38
C ASP A 41 1.40 -9.84 -8.74
N ASP A 42 1.49 -8.65 -9.34
CA ASP A 42 0.73 -7.43 -9.16
C ASP A 42 -0.05 -7.27 -7.85
N PHE A 43 0.24 -6.19 -7.12
CA PHE A 43 -0.74 -5.55 -6.25
C PHE A 43 -1.92 -5.11 -7.12
N GLN A 44 -2.79 -6.07 -7.48
CA GLN A 44 -3.80 -5.89 -8.50
C GLN A 44 -4.69 -4.72 -8.11
N GLN A 45 -4.84 -3.88 -9.11
CA GLN A 45 -5.73 -2.75 -9.17
C GLN A 45 -7.16 -3.17 -8.82
N TYR A 46 -7.91 -2.20 -8.30
CA TYR A 46 -9.33 -2.22 -7.99
C TYR A 46 -10.20 -2.63 -9.19
N SER A 47 -10.12 -3.90 -9.58
CA SER A 47 -11.01 -4.56 -10.51
C SER A 47 -11.62 -5.69 -9.71
N GLN A 48 -12.83 -5.43 -9.20
CA GLN A 48 -13.82 -6.42 -8.78
C GLN A 48 -13.28 -7.85 -8.67
N SER A 49 -13.12 -8.37 -7.46
CA SER A 49 -13.01 -9.81 -7.20
C SER A 49 -11.93 -10.53 -8.02
N ALA A 50 -10.67 -10.11 -7.89
CA ALA A 50 -9.57 -11.00 -8.23
C ALA A 50 -9.64 -12.21 -7.29
N PRO A 51 -9.81 -13.44 -7.81
CA PRO A 51 -10.04 -14.60 -6.96
C PRO A 51 -8.95 -14.75 -5.89
N GLY A 52 -9.36 -14.79 -4.63
CA GLY A 52 -8.47 -14.97 -3.49
C GLY A 52 -7.91 -13.69 -2.87
N TYR A 53 -8.14 -12.50 -3.44
CA TYR A 53 -7.75 -11.23 -2.82
C TYR A 53 -8.90 -10.63 -2.01
N HIS A 54 -8.56 -10.08 -0.84
CA HIS A 54 -9.47 -9.21 -0.09
C HIS A 54 -8.82 -7.91 0.31
N THR A 55 -9.58 -6.83 0.26
CA THR A 55 -9.12 -5.48 0.54
C THR A 55 -10.13 -4.75 1.41
N VAL A 56 -9.60 -4.10 2.44
CA VAL A 56 -10.28 -3.03 3.17
C VAL A 56 -9.49 -1.75 2.99
N ALA A 57 -10.15 -0.65 2.71
CA ALA A 57 -9.48 0.60 2.38
C ALA A 57 -10.20 1.84 2.91
N LEU A 58 -9.42 2.86 3.20
CA LEU A 58 -9.86 4.23 3.41
C LEU A 58 -9.24 5.10 2.31
N ASP A 59 -10.07 5.56 1.39
CA ASP A 59 -9.68 6.29 0.18
C ASP A 59 -9.96 7.78 0.30
N THR A 60 -9.05 8.63 -0.18
CA THR A 60 -9.35 10.05 -0.37
C THR A 60 -10.41 10.25 -1.46
N THR A 61 -11.39 11.12 -1.23
CA THR A 61 -12.46 11.45 -2.19
C THR A 61 -12.26 12.78 -2.90
N GLN A 62 -11.35 13.62 -2.41
CA GLN A 62 -11.10 14.95 -2.96
C GLN A 62 -10.49 14.86 -4.36
N THR A 63 -10.97 15.70 -5.26
CA THR A 63 -10.37 15.93 -6.58
C THR A 63 -9.28 16.99 -6.46
N THR A 64 -8.14 16.63 -5.86
CA THR A 64 -6.96 17.49 -5.73
C THR A 64 -5.68 16.71 -6.01
N ILE A 65 -4.54 17.40 -6.01
CA ILE A 65 -3.22 16.81 -6.12
C ILE A 65 -2.67 16.60 -4.71
N PHE A 66 -2.12 15.42 -4.47
CA PHE A 66 -1.37 15.08 -3.26
C PHE A 66 0.10 14.86 -3.59
N HIS A 67 1.00 15.27 -2.70
CA HIS A 67 2.44 15.07 -2.85
C HIS A 67 2.99 13.97 -1.94
N GLY A 68 2.17 13.42 -1.05
CA GLY A 68 2.60 12.39 -0.12
C GLY A 68 1.52 12.03 0.90
N ALA A 69 1.82 11.01 1.70
CA ALA A 69 0.98 10.57 2.80
C ALA A 69 1.84 9.97 3.92
N HIS A 70 1.33 10.05 5.13
CA HIS A 70 1.95 9.55 6.34
C HIS A 70 0.91 8.83 7.21
N ALA A 71 1.30 7.69 7.79
CA ALA A 71 0.54 7.02 8.83
C ALA A 71 1.43 6.11 9.66
N ALA A 72 1.07 5.95 10.94
CA ALA A 72 1.53 4.86 11.79
C ALA A 72 0.69 3.61 11.51
N ILE A 73 1.34 2.49 11.20
CA ILE A 73 0.67 1.23 10.87
C ILE A 73 0.89 0.22 12.01
N SER A 74 -0.18 -0.41 12.47
CA SER A 74 -0.15 -1.48 13.47
C SER A 74 -0.61 -2.80 12.88
N GLY A 75 0.22 -3.84 13.01
CA GLY A 75 -0.11 -5.22 12.66
C GLY A 75 0.70 -6.18 13.53
N TYR A 76 0.08 -7.25 14.03
CA TYR A 76 0.73 -8.21 14.93
C TYR A 76 -0.03 -9.54 14.97
N GLY A 77 0.68 -10.63 15.31
CA GLY A 77 0.05 -11.93 15.53
C GLY A 77 -0.55 -12.60 14.30
N LEU A 78 -0.05 -12.25 13.10
CA LEU A 78 -0.48 -12.89 11.86
C LEU A 78 0.13 -14.30 11.75
N SER A 79 -0.71 -15.25 11.32
CA SER A 79 -0.30 -16.60 10.95
C SER A 79 -0.77 -16.83 9.53
N VAL A 80 0.15 -16.73 8.56
CA VAL A 80 -0.13 -16.95 7.13
C VAL A 80 0.42 -18.30 6.68
N GLU A 81 -0.36 -19.04 5.88
CA GLU A 81 0.08 -20.33 5.33
C GLU A 81 0.86 -20.18 4.01
N GLY A 82 1.36 -21.31 3.48
CA GLY A 82 2.05 -21.41 2.19
C GLY A 82 1.37 -20.66 1.07
N ASN A 83 2.08 -19.70 0.47
CA ASN A 83 1.62 -18.86 -0.65
C ASN A 83 0.49 -17.87 -0.33
N GLN A 84 0.20 -17.64 0.96
CA GLN A 84 -0.69 -16.55 1.40
C GLN A 84 0.12 -15.30 1.77
N HIS A 85 -0.54 -14.15 1.80
CA HIS A 85 0.01 -12.96 2.41
C HIS A 85 -1.07 -12.07 3.04
N SER A 86 -0.65 -11.23 3.98
CA SER A 86 -1.48 -10.20 4.62
C SER A 86 -0.65 -8.94 4.79
N ILE A 87 -1.06 -7.83 4.19
CA ILE A 87 -0.29 -6.59 4.07
C ILE A 87 -1.13 -5.40 4.50
N SER A 88 -0.50 -4.47 5.20
CA SER A 88 -1.04 -3.18 5.59
C SER A 88 -0.21 -2.09 4.92
N SER A 89 -0.82 -1.23 4.12
CA SER A 89 -0.08 -0.35 3.20
C SER A 89 -0.77 0.96 2.89
N ILE A 90 0.04 1.95 2.52
CA ILE A 90 -0.36 3.25 1.97
C ILE A 90 -0.05 3.23 0.48
N TRP A 91 -1.02 3.58 -0.36
CA TRP A 91 -0.87 3.66 -1.81
C TRP A 91 -1.04 5.11 -2.25
N ILE A 92 -0.12 5.55 -3.09
CA ILE A 92 -0.09 6.88 -3.69
C ILE A 92 -0.22 6.66 -5.19
N GLU A 93 -1.37 7.03 -5.77
CA GLU A 93 -1.75 6.63 -7.12
C GLU A 93 -2.13 7.82 -8.01
N SER A 94 -1.81 7.73 -9.30
CA SER A 94 -2.17 8.75 -10.31
C SER A 94 -2.33 8.13 -11.70
N GLY A 95 -3.34 8.61 -12.44
CA GLY A 95 -3.63 8.18 -13.82
C GLY A 95 -4.86 7.29 -13.95
N PRO A 96 -5.35 7.06 -15.19
CA PRO A 96 -6.47 6.18 -15.45
C PRO A 96 -6.12 4.71 -15.18
N PRO A 97 -7.10 3.81 -15.00
CA PRO A 97 -6.81 2.42 -14.67
C PRO A 97 -5.84 1.72 -15.62
N THR A 98 -5.91 2.03 -16.92
CA THR A 98 -5.03 1.45 -17.95
C THR A 98 -3.57 1.93 -17.90
N GLU A 99 -3.27 3.02 -17.19
CA GLU A 99 -1.93 3.63 -17.13
C GLU A 99 -1.52 4.05 -15.72
N LEU A 100 -2.11 3.43 -14.69
CA LEU A 100 -1.95 3.84 -13.31
C LEU A 100 -0.48 3.79 -12.87
N ASN A 101 0.02 4.89 -12.33
CA ASN A 101 1.29 4.91 -11.61
C ASN A 101 0.99 4.81 -10.11
N SER A 102 1.67 3.91 -9.41
CA SER A 102 1.49 3.73 -7.97
C SER A 102 2.81 3.62 -7.22
N ILE A 103 2.89 4.25 -6.06
CA ILE A 103 3.91 4.02 -5.03
C ILE A 103 3.19 3.41 -3.83
N LYS A 104 3.63 2.22 -3.42
CA LYS A 104 3.02 1.47 -2.31
C LYS A 104 4.08 1.23 -1.23
N VAL A 105 3.76 1.58 0.01
CA VAL A 105 4.62 1.37 1.17
C VAL A 105 3.79 0.69 2.24
N GLY A 106 4.31 -0.37 2.87
CA GLY A 106 3.55 -1.12 3.85
C GLY A 106 4.34 -2.16 4.59
N VAL A 107 3.69 -2.79 5.56
CA VAL A 107 4.19 -3.90 6.37
C VAL A 107 3.24 -5.08 6.18
N GLY A 108 3.75 -6.27 5.89
CA GLY A 108 2.91 -7.47 5.80
C GLY A 108 3.64 -8.79 5.93
N ASP A 109 2.90 -9.83 6.33
CA ASP A 109 3.42 -11.18 6.51
C ASP A 109 3.35 -11.96 5.21
N ARG A 110 4.44 -12.63 4.88
CA ARG A 110 4.53 -13.59 3.79
C ARG A 110 5.15 -14.87 4.34
N PHE A 111 4.64 -16.01 3.90
CA PHE A 111 5.09 -17.37 4.25
C PHE A 111 6.61 -17.60 4.32
N THR A 112 7.44 -16.79 3.64
CA THR A 112 8.90 -16.89 3.70
C THR A 112 9.54 -16.26 4.94
N GLY A 113 8.78 -15.64 5.86
CA GLY A 113 9.28 -15.18 7.16
C GLY A 113 10.29 -14.03 7.10
N HIS A 114 10.23 -13.16 6.09
CA HIS A 114 11.12 -12.01 5.95
C HIS A 114 10.32 -10.72 5.75
N TRP A 115 10.56 -9.75 6.63
CA TRP A 115 9.92 -8.43 6.69
C TRP A 115 10.96 -7.33 6.75
N TRP A 116 10.81 -6.27 5.96
CA TRP A 116 11.37 -4.93 6.17
C TRP A 116 10.44 -3.94 5.44
N LEU A 117 10.06 -2.75 5.94
CA LEU A 117 10.84 -1.77 6.70
C LEU A 117 9.97 -0.90 7.63
N ILE A 118 10.55 -0.58 8.80
CA ILE A 118 10.06 0.35 9.83
C ILE A 118 10.83 1.67 9.69
N ILE A 119 10.14 2.82 9.66
CA ILE A 119 10.77 4.14 9.82
C ILE A 119 10.33 4.72 11.16
N GLN A 120 11.26 4.74 12.12
CA GLN A 120 11.05 5.30 13.45
C GLN A 120 11.46 6.78 13.47
N LEU A 121 10.50 7.65 13.77
CA LEU A 121 10.63 9.11 13.77
C LEU A 121 11.40 9.62 14.99
N ILE A 122 12.66 9.98 14.75
CA ILE A 122 13.30 11.16 15.35
C ILE A 122 13.97 11.97 14.22
N GLU A 123 14.40 11.31 13.14
CA GLU A 123 14.83 11.91 11.88
C GLU A 123 14.15 11.21 10.68
N PRO A 124 13.81 11.93 9.59
CA PRO A 124 13.20 11.33 8.41
C PRO A 124 14.21 10.42 7.68
N ILE A 125 14.03 9.10 7.77
CA ILE A 125 14.73 8.15 6.91
C ILE A 125 13.99 8.09 5.57
N TYR A 126 14.59 8.66 4.54
CA TYR A 126 14.03 8.61 3.19
C TYR A 126 14.38 7.29 2.51
N VAL A 127 13.41 6.39 2.43
CA VAL A 127 13.58 5.06 1.85
C VAL A 127 13.28 5.16 0.36
N GLY A 128 14.32 5.47 -0.41
CA GLY A 128 14.25 5.59 -1.86
C GLY A 128 14.04 7.03 -2.36
N TYR A 129 14.43 7.22 -3.62
CA TYR A 129 14.20 8.44 -4.38
C TYR A 129 13.70 8.02 -5.75
N TRP A 130 12.51 8.50 -6.11
CA TRP A 130 11.93 8.28 -7.43
C TRP A 130 11.88 9.63 -8.16
N PRO A 131 12.81 9.87 -9.11
CA PRO A 131 12.73 11.05 -9.96
C PRO A 131 11.37 11.12 -10.65
N LYS A 132 10.79 12.31 -10.76
CA LYS A 132 9.49 12.52 -11.42
C LYS A 132 9.50 12.03 -12.87
N GLU A 133 10.68 12.01 -13.51
CA GLU A 133 10.92 11.55 -14.87
C GLU A 133 10.63 10.04 -15.05
N LEU A 134 10.52 9.28 -13.96
CA LEU A 134 10.12 7.87 -14.00
C LEU A 134 8.61 7.69 -14.18
N PHE A 135 7.81 8.73 -13.96
CA PHE A 135 6.37 8.64 -13.93
C PHE A 135 5.75 9.50 -15.03
N ASN A 136 4.67 9.00 -15.61
CA ASN A 136 3.86 9.79 -16.52
C ASN A 136 2.87 10.64 -15.70
N HIS A 137 2.06 9.98 -14.89
CA HIS A 137 0.96 10.60 -14.14
C HIS A 137 1.37 11.08 -12.75
N LEU A 138 2.21 10.31 -12.02
CA LEU A 138 2.72 10.73 -10.70
C LEU A 138 3.74 11.88 -10.76
N SER A 139 4.23 12.25 -11.96
CA SER A 139 5.20 13.35 -12.13
C SER A 139 4.66 14.72 -11.66
N ARG A 140 3.34 14.88 -11.63
CA ARG A 140 2.63 16.08 -11.17
C ARG A 140 2.06 15.95 -9.77
N GLY A 141 2.26 14.81 -9.12
CA GLY A 141 1.59 14.42 -7.88
C GLY A 141 0.51 13.37 -8.09
N ALA A 142 -0.01 12.88 -6.97
CA ALA A 142 -1.01 11.83 -6.91
C ALA A 142 -2.42 12.39 -7.00
N SER A 143 -3.31 11.66 -7.67
CA SER A 143 -4.74 11.98 -7.68
C SER A 143 -5.52 11.31 -6.55
N SER A 144 -4.91 10.29 -5.92
CA SER A 144 -5.55 9.56 -4.83
C SER A 144 -4.53 9.00 -3.84
N ILE A 145 -4.87 9.07 -2.56
CA ILE A 145 -4.18 8.38 -1.46
C ILE A 145 -5.13 7.32 -0.91
N ARG A 146 -4.60 6.13 -0.66
CA ARG A 146 -5.33 5.01 -0.06
C ARG A 146 -4.55 4.46 1.13
N PHE A 147 -5.24 4.23 2.23
CA PHE A 147 -4.76 3.45 3.36
C PHE A 147 -5.48 2.11 3.35
N ALA A 148 -4.78 0.98 3.26
CA ALA A 148 -5.42 -0.31 3.00
C ALA A 148 -4.80 -1.49 3.76
N GLY A 149 -5.65 -2.44 4.13
CA GLY A 149 -5.29 -3.81 4.46
C GLY A 149 -5.65 -4.73 3.30
N GLN A 150 -4.75 -5.62 2.89
CA GLN A 150 -4.96 -6.58 1.82
C GLN A 150 -4.53 -7.98 2.24
N THR A 151 -5.32 -8.99 1.89
CA THR A 151 -4.95 -10.39 2.00
C THR A 151 -5.01 -11.07 0.65
N TYR A 152 -4.26 -12.16 0.53
CA TYR A 152 -4.34 -13.09 -0.59
C TYR A 152 -4.32 -14.53 -0.11
N SER A 153 -5.16 -15.34 -0.74
CA SER A 153 -5.18 -16.79 -0.61
C SER A 153 -5.25 -17.44 -1.99
N PRO A 154 -4.51 -18.54 -2.23
CA PRO A 154 -4.75 -19.39 -3.40
C PRO A 154 -6.20 -19.93 -3.43
N PRO A 155 -6.73 -20.32 -4.60
CA PRO A 155 -8.01 -21.00 -4.69
C PRO A 155 -8.05 -22.27 -3.80
N ASN A 156 -9.21 -22.56 -3.21
CA ASN A 156 -9.44 -23.71 -2.32
C ASN A 156 -8.62 -23.68 -1.01
N LYS A 157 -8.16 -22.50 -0.58
CA LYS A 157 -7.50 -22.27 0.71
C LYS A 157 -8.26 -21.21 1.51
N ASP A 158 -8.39 -21.44 2.81
CA ASP A 158 -9.01 -20.51 3.76
C ASP A 158 -8.32 -19.14 3.69
N SER A 159 -9.08 -18.04 3.58
CA SER A 159 -8.49 -16.70 3.51
C SER A 159 -7.71 -16.39 4.81
N PRO A 160 -6.49 -15.82 4.75
CA PRO A 160 -5.67 -15.62 5.95
C PRO A 160 -6.19 -14.49 6.84
N PRO A 161 -5.78 -14.40 8.11
CA PRO A 161 -6.13 -13.24 8.94
C PRO A 161 -5.59 -11.92 8.37
N MET A 162 -6.33 -10.82 8.56
CA MET A 162 -5.92 -9.46 8.16
C MET A 162 -5.55 -8.62 9.38
N GLY A 163 -4.43 -7.88 9.29
CA GLY A 163 -3.99 -6.94 10.32
C GLY A 163 -3.56 -7.63 11.61
N SER A 164 -4.47 -7.76 12.58
CA SER A 164 -4.26 -8.53 13.82
C SER A 164 -5.07 -9.83 13.88
N GLY A 165 -5.81 -10.15 12.81
CA GLY A 165 -6.79 -11.25 12.80
C GLY A 165 -8.07 -10.95 13.59
N ARG A 166 -8.21 -9.73 14.11
CA ARG A 166 -9.32 -9.28 14.97
C ARG A 166 -10.14 -8.23 14.26
N LEU A 167 -11.45 -8.23 14.48
CA LEU A 167 -12.35 -7.28 13.82
C LEU A 167 -12.27 -5.90 14.49
N PRO A 168 -12.53 -4.79 13.76
CA PRO A 168 -12.56 -3.42 14.29
C PRO A 168 -13.43 -3.23 15.53
N LYS A 169 -14.51 -4.02 15.64
CA LYS A 169 -15.42 -4.03 16.81
C LYS A 169 -14.70 -4.31 18.14
N GLU A 170 -13.51 -4.92 18.11
CA GLU A 170 -12.70 -5.24 19.28
C GLU A 170 -11.81 -4.09 19.79
N LYS A 171 -11.85 -2.91 19.13
CA LYS A 171 -11.19 -1.65 19.53
C LYS A 171 -9.64 -1.68 19.50
N PHE A 172 -9.01 -0.52 19.66
CA PHE A 172 -7.58 -0.27 19.46
C PHE A 172 -6.61 -1.21 20.20
N ARG A 173 -7.04 -1.84 21.31
CA ARG A 173 -6.20 -2.77 22.06
C ARG A 173 -6.04 -4.13 21.36
N ASN A 174 -6.99 -4.50 20.51
CA ASN A 174 -7.09 -5.85 19.91
C ASN A 174 -7.08 -5.81 18.37
N SER A 175 -7.69 -4.79 17.78
CA SER A 175 -7.74 -4.63 16.32
C SER A 175 -6.46 -3.99 15.78
N ALA A 176 -6.11 -4.30 14.53
CA ALA A 176 -5.12 -3.53 13.80
C ALA A 176 -5.68 -2.13 13.46
N PHE A 177 -4.79 -1.18 13.28
CA PHE A 177 -5.16 0.21 13.00
C PHE A 177 -4.09 0.92 12.18
N MET A 178 -4.53 1.94 11.46
CA MET A 178 -3.64 3.00 10.99
C MET A 178 -4.04 4.30 11.69
N ALA A 179 -3.04 5.02 12.18
CA ALA A 179 -3.21 6.22 12.99
C ALA A 179 -2.29 7.34 12.49
N ILE A 180 -2.53 8.58 12.94
CA ILE A 180 -1.77 9.75 12.49
C ILE A 180 -1.89 9.87 10.96
N LEU A 181 -3.12 9.76 10.46
CA LEU A 181 -3.40 9.82 9.01
C LEU A 181 -3.22 11.27 8.53
N GLU A 182 -2.11 11.50 7.84
CA GLU A 182 -1.71 12.81 7.32
C GLU A 182 -1.41 12.69 5.82
N ILE A 183 -1.67 13.76 5.08
CA ILE A 183 -1.39 13.91 3.66
C ILE A 183 -0.54 15.15 3.43
N ILE A 184 0.25 15.13 2.36
CA ILE A 184 0.91 16.33 1.86
C ILE A 184 0.02 16.89 0.75
N ASP A 185 -0.59 18.05 1.00
CA ASP A 185 -1.54 18.67 0.07
C ASP A 185 -0.84 19.30 -1.15
N SER A 186 -1.63 19.91 -2.03
CA SER A 186 -1.15 20.57 -3.26
C SER A 186 -0.25 21.78 -3.01
N GLU A 187 -0.25 22.32 -1.79
CA GLU A 187 0.58 23.44 -1.35
C GLU A 187 1.82 22.96 -0.57
N TYR A 188 2.06 21.65 -0.53
CA TYR A 188 3.14 21.00 0.23
C TYR A 188 3.00 21.12 1.75
N ASN A 189 1.79 21.38 2.26
CA ASN A 189 1.54 21.36 3.69
C ASN A 189 1.23 19.93 4.15
N GLU A 190 1.79 19.55 5.29
CA GLU A 190 1.41 18.32 6.00
C GLU A 190 0.14 18.59 6.81
N VAL A 191 -0.96 17.94 6.42
CA VAL A 191 -2.28 18.16 7.00
C VAL A 191 -2.95 16.83 7.34
N ALA A 192 -3.66 16.80 8.47
CA ALA A 192 -4.48 15.65 8.83
C ALA A 192 -5.58 15.42 7.79
N VAL A 193 -5.90 14.15 7.50
CA VAL A 193 -7.06 13.82 6.67
C VAL A 193 -8.35 14.34 7.33
N LYS A 194 -9.32 14.73 6.51
CA LYS A 194 -10.61 15.24 6.99
C LYS A 194 -11.67 14.18 6.75
N ASP A 195 -12.55 13.97 7.73
CA ASP A 195 -13.51 12.86 7.70
C ASP A 195 -14.42 12.90 6.47
N ARG A 196 -14.85 14.10 6.05
CA ARG A 196 -15.66 14.33 4.85
C ARG A 196 -14.97 13.98 3.54
N ASP A 197 -13.64 13.91 3.56
CA ASP A 197 -12.76 13.76 2.41
C ASP A 197 -12.23 12.32 2.30
N MET A 198 -12.77 11.40 3.10
CA MET A 198 -12.40 9.99 3.15
C MET A 198 -13.62 9.09 2.92
N LYS A 199 -13.40 7.95 2.25
CA LYS A 199 -14.43 6.93 1.99
C LYS A 199 -13.93 5.56 2.36
N GLN A 200 -14.75 4.82 3.09
CA GLN A 200 -14.49 3.43 3.47
C GLN A 200 -14.85 2.48 2.31
N TYR A 201 -14.07 1.43 2.14
CA TYR A 201 -14.29 0.35 1.20
C TYR A 201 -13.97 -0.99 1.84
N THR A 202 -14.83 -1.98 1.61
CA THR A 202 -14.64 -3.39 1.94
C THR A 202 -15.18 -4.23 0.78
N ASP A 203 -14.50 -5.32 0.44
CA ASP A 203 -14.89 -6.20 -0.68
C ASP A 203 -15.57 -7.51 -0.26
N THR A 204 -15.73 -7.71 1.06
CA THR A 204 -16.34 -8.92 1.63
C THR A 204 -17.28 -8.57 2.79
N HIS A 205 -17.90 -9.60 3.37
CA HIS A 205 -18.78 -9.47 4.53
C HIS A 205 -17.99 -9.08 5.79
N SER A 206 -18.62 -8.31 6.69
CA SER A 206 -17.98 -7.76 7.89
C SER A 206 -17.55 -8.79 8.94
N GLU A 207 -18.03 -10.04 8.86
CA GLU A 207 -17.52 -11.13 9.72
C GLU A 207 -16.18 -11.68 9.23
N CYS A 208 -15.79 -11.38 7.97
CA CYS A 208 -14.53 -11.80 7.37
C CYS A 208 -13.46 -10.75 7.54
N TYR A 209 -13.67 -9.59 6.91
CA TYR A 209 -12.82 -8.42 7.03
C TYR A 209 -13.68 -7.18 7.08
N ASP A 210 -13.31 -6.24 7.95
CA ASP A 210 -14.08 -5.02 8.14
C ASP A 210 -13.15 -3.84 8.43
N LEU A 211 -13.70 -2.64 8.31
CA LEU A 211 -13.03 -1.39 8.57
C LEU A 211 -13.99 -0.44 9.31
N ALA A 212 -13.49 0.21 10.36
CA ALA A 212 -14.21 1.23 11.08
C ALA A 212 -13.40 2.53 11.15
N TYR A 213 -13.94 3.59 10.55
CA TYR A 213 -13.37 4.93 10.61
C TYR A 213 -14.31 5.91 11.31
N ASP A 214 -13.90 6.33 12.50
CA ASP A 214 -14.62 7.26 13.38
C ASP A 214 -13.89 8.62 13.52
N GLY A 215 -13.02 8.96 12.56
CA GLY A 215 -12.32 10.25 12.54
C GLY A 215 -11.23 10.42 13.60
N TYR A 216 -11.29 11.51 14.38
CA TYR A 216 -10.29 11.82 15.42
C TYR A 216 -10.47 10.96 16.68
N GLN A 217 -9.41 10.23 17.05
CA GLN A 217 -9.40 9.23 18.13
C GLN A 217 -8.51 9.66 19.32
N GLY A 218 -8.39 10.98 19.55
CA GLY A 218 -7.62 11.54 20.65
C GLY A 218 -6.15 11.81 20.32
N PRO A 219 -5.39 12.41 21.26
CA PRO A 219 -4.04 12.93 21.00
C PRO A 219 -3.00 11.85 20.63
N ARG A 220 -3.26 10.59 21.00
CA ARG A 220 -2.36 9.46 20.72
C ARG A 220 -2.50 8.93 19.30
N PHE A 221 -3.73 8.83 18.79
CA PHE A 221 -4.01 8.21 17.50
C PHE A 221 -4.35 9.23 16.41
N LYS A 222 -4.71 10.46 16.78
CA LYS A 222 -5.21 11.51 15.87
C LYS A 222 -6.31 10.94 14.96
N GLN A 223 -6.31 11.28 13.68
CA GLN A 223 -7.13 10.62 12.67
C GLN A 223 -6.68 9.17 12.55
N ALA A 224 -7.60 8.22 12.73
CA ALA A 224 -7.29 6.81 12.71
C ALA A 224 -8.50 5.96 12.29
N PHE A 225 -8.23 4.84 11.62
CA PHE A 225 -9.21 3.77 11.40
C PHE A 225 -8.69 2.45 11.94
N LEU A 226 -9.63 1.58 12.30
CA LEU A 226 -9.34 0.19 12.66
C LEU A 226 -9.75 -0.71 11.51
N TYR A 227 -9.02 -1.79 11.31
CA TYR A 227 -9.28 -2.75 10.25
C TYR A 227 -8.80 -4.14 10.64
N GLY A 228 -9.27 -5.15 9.91
CA GLY A 228 -8.81 -6.52 10.05
C GLY A 228 -9.95 -7.51 10.08
N GLY A 229 -9.63 -8.73 10.51
CA GLY A 229 -10.61 -9.80 10.66
C GLY A 229 -9.96 -11.18 10.54
N PRO A 230 -10.69 -12.23 10.96
CA PRO A 230 -10.11 -13.56 11.11
C PRO A 230 -9.82 -14.26 9.77
N GLY A 231 -10.46 -13.86 8.68
CA GLY A 231 -10.49 -14.66 7.46
C GLY A 231 -11.26 -15.98 7.65
N GLY A 232 -10.87 -17.02 6.92
CA GLY A 232 -11.47 -18.35 6.99
C GLY A 232 -12.16 -18.83 5.71
N LYS A 233 -12.80 -20.01 5.79
CA LYS A 233 -13.40 -20.72 4.65
C LYS A 233 -14.49 -19.94 3.93
N ASN A 234 -15.33 -19.23 4.68
CA ASN A 234 -16.46 -18.49 4.13
C ASN A 234 -16.08 -17.07 3.69
N CYS A 235 -14.79 -16.76 3.71
CA CYS A 235 -14.28 -15.45 3.42
C CYS A 235 -13.67 -15.33 2.02
N GLY A 236 -13.50 -16.45 1.30
CA GLY A 236 -13.12 -16.51 -0.11
C GLY A 236 -14.30 -16.92 -1.02
N ILE A 237 -14.05 -16.93 -2.34
CA ILE A 237 -15.01 -17.36 -3.38
C ILE A 237 -15.10 -18.89 -3.42
#